data_AF-A0A3C0TT79-F1
#
_entry.id   AF-A0A3C0TT79-F1
#
_cell.length_a   1.000
_cell.length_b   1.000
_cell.length_c   1.000
_cell.angle_alpha   90.00
_cell.angle_beta   90.00
_cell.angle_gamma   90.00
#
_symmetry.space_group_name_H-M   'P 1'
#
loop_
_entity.id
_entity.type
_entity.pdbx_description
1 polymer ?
#
loop_
_entity_poly.entity_id
_entity_poly.type
_entity_poly.pdbx_seq_one_letter_code
_entity_poly.pdbx_strand_id
1 'polypeptide(L)'
;MERRRVSAVPPACVYHDIDPVEKAMRDCVGINTRRVLVDDGEAYGVARRYAGENMPEMLPRLERFHGPGSLFDLFGVEEDLRMALDPIVPLRSGGHLVIETTEALTAV
;
A
#
# COMPACT_ATOMS: atom_id res chain seq x y z
N MET A 1 -2.84 0.17 -24.09
CA MET A 1 -4.05 1.01 -23.93
C MET A 1 -5.03 0.89 -25.11
N GLU A 2 -4.59 0.87 -26.36
CA GLU A 2 -5.46 0.83 -27.56
C GLU A 2 -6.40 -0.39 -27.67
N ARG A 3 -6.01 -1.56 -27.16
CA ARG A 3 -6.65 -2.84 -27.52
C ARG A 3 -7.98 -3.16 -26.81
N ARG A 4 -8.31 -2.52 -25.68
CA ARG A 4 -9.57 -2.77 -24.93
C ARG A 4 -10.74 -1.87 -25.37
N ARG A 5 -10.48 -0.80 -26.13
CA ARG A 5 -11.52 0.12 -26.59
C ARG A 5 -12.40 -0.45 -27.71
N VAL A 6 -11.92 -1.44 -28.45
CA VAL A 6 -12.53 -1.86 -29.72
C VAL A 6 -13.54 -3.01 -29.56
N SER A 7 -13.62 -3.68 -28.40
CA SER A 7 -14.42 -4.91 -28.25
C SER A 7 -15.36 -5.00 -27.04
N ALA A 8 -15.54 -3.93 -26.25
CA ALA A 8 -16.37 -3.97 -25.04
C ALA A 8 -17.84 -3.62 -25.35
N VAL A 9 -18.78 -4.49 -24.91
CA VAL A 9 -20.24 -4.27 -25.02
C VAL A 9 -20.74 -3.48 -23.80
N PRO A 10 -21.46 -2.36 -23.95
CA PRO A 10 -21.89 -1.52 -22.82
C PRO A 10 -22.91 -2.17 -21.87
N PRO A 11 -22.89 -1.84 -20.56
CA PRO A 11 -21.91 -1.01 -19.86
C PRO A 11 -20.65 -1.82 -19.47
N ALA A 12 -19.46 -1.31 -19.81
CA ALA A 12 -18.19 -1.97 -19.50
C ALA A 12 -17.15 -0.98 -18.97
N CYS A 13 -16.36 -1.41 -17.97
CA CYS A 13 -15.23 -0.66 -17.45
C CYS A 13 -14.09 -0.62 -18.50
N VAL A 14 -13.84 0.57 -19.06
CA VAL A 14 -12.79 0.78 -20.06
C VAL A 14 -11.43 1.14 -19.43
N TYR A 15 -11.45 1.63 -18.20
CA TYR A 15 -10.30 1.98 -17.40
C TYR A 15 -10.62 1.70 -15.94
N HIS A 16 -9.73 0.97 -15.28
CA HIS A 16 -9.70 0.83 -13.83
C HIS A 16 -8.39 1.47 -13.36
N ASP A 17 -8.43 2.14 -12.21
CA ASP A 17 -7.21 2.73 -11.65
C ASP A 17 -6.19 1.63 -11.31
N ILE A 18 -4.92 2.02 -11.17
CA ILE A 18 -3.86 1.09 -10.78
C ILE A 18 -4.25 0.42 -9.46
N ASP A 19 -4.08 -0.90 -9.40
CA ASP A 19 -4.36 -1.64 -8.18
C ASP A 19 -3.51 -1.06 -7.03
N PRO A 20 -4.07 -0.83 -5.82
CA PRO A 20 -3.31 -0.26 -4.71
C PRO A 20 -2.04 -1.04 -4.39
N VAL A 21 -2.03 -2.36 -4.58
CA VAL A 21 -0.86 -3.22 -4.40
C VAL A 21 0.19 -2.92 -5.47
N GLU A 22 -0.21 -2.81 -6.74
CA GLU A 22 0.69 -2.41 -7.84
C GLU A 22 1.29 -1.02 -7.60
N LYS A 23 0.48 -0.08 -7.13
CA LYS A 23 0.92 1.28 -6.78
C LYS A 23 1.91 1.26 -5.61
N ALA A 24 1.64 0.52 -4.55
CA ALA A 24 2.53 0.37 -3.41
C ALA A 24 3.86 -0.29 -3.82
N MET A 25 3.82 -1.32 -4.67
CA MET A 25 5.03 -1.94 -5.21
C MET A 25 5.86 -0.93 -6.00
N ARG A 26 5.24 -0.10 -6.84
CA ARG A 26 5.94 0.94 -7.62
C ARG A 26 6.54 2.05 -6.75
N ASP A 27 5.78 2.53 -5.77
CA ASP A 27 6.10 3.76 -5.04
C ASP A 27 6.99 3.49 -3.80
N CYS A 28 6.88 2.30 -3.19
CA CYS A 28 7.54 1.98 -1.91
C CYS A 28 8.64 0.92 -2.01
N VAL A 29 8.69 0.10 -3.07
CA VAL A 29 9.69 -0.96 -3.21
C VAL A 29 10.84 -0.47 -4.07
N GLY A 30 12.07 -0.68 -3.58
CA GLY A 30 13.27 -0.33 -4.32
C GLY A 30 14.42 -1.29 -4.02
N ILE A 31 15.60 -0.96 -4.56
CA ILE A 31 16.79 -1.83 -4.46
C ILE A 31 17.20 -2.16 -3.01
N ASN A 32 16.93 -1.24 -2.08
CA ASN A 32 17.24 -1.37 -0.65
C ASN A 32 16.18 -2.16 0.12
N THR A 33 15.03 -2.49 -0.49
CA THR A 33 13.98 -3.27 0.15
C THR A 33 14.47 -4.70 0.34
N ARG A 34 14.61 -5.13 1.59
CA ARG A 34 15.11 -6.47 1.93
C ARG A 34 14.10 -7.55 1.58
N ARG A 35 12.84 -7.37 2.01
CA ARG A 35 11.73 -8.33 1.86
C ARG A 35 10.43 -7.56 1.71
N VAL A 36 9.48 -8.13 0.98
CA VAL A 36 8.09 -7.68 0.90
C VAL A 36 7.22 -8.81 1.41
N LEU A 37 6.53 -8.59 2.52
CA LEU A 37 5.64 -9.56 3.15
C LEU A 37 4.19 -9.21 2.81
N VAL A 38 3.41 -10.19 2.37
CA VAL A 38 1.99 -10.03 2.07
C VAL A 38 1.21 -11.15 2.72
N ASP A 39 0.29 -10.83 3.62
CA ASP A 39 -0.53 -11.80 4.35
C ASP A 39 -1.83 -12.19 3.60
N ASP A 40 -2.32 -11.34 2.70
CA ASP A 40 -3.41 -11.68 1.79
C ASP A 40 -2.97 -12.42 0.52
N GLY A 41 -3.75 -13.42 0.11
CA GLY A 41 -3.43 -14.27 -1.03
C GLY A 41 -3.65 -13.63 -2.39
N GLU A 42 -4.71 -12.83 -2.52
CA GLU A 42 -5.03 -12.13 -3.76
C GLU A 42 -4.02 -11.02 -4.01
N ALA A 43 -3.75 -10.21 -2.98
CA ALA A 43 -2.72 -9.18 -2.98
C ALA A 43 -1.33 -9.75 -3.30
N TYR A 44 -0.96 -10.90 -2.73
CA TYR A 44 0.32 -11.54 -3.07
C TYR A 44 0.39 -11.92 -4.56
N GLY A 45 -0.71 -12.42 -5.12
CA GLY A 45 -0.82 -12.74 -6.55
C GLY A 45 -0.63 -11.50 -7.44
N VAL A 46 -1.29 -10.40 -7.09
CA VAL A 46 -1.15 -9.10 -7.78
C VAL A 46 0.29 -8.58 -7.68
N ALA A 47 0.86 -8.55 -6.48
CA ALA A 47 2.24 -8.10 -6.25
C ALA A 47 3.25 -8.93 -7.04
N ARG A 48 3.08 -10.26 -7.10
CA ARG A 48 3.96 -11.17 -7.83
C ARG A 48 3.86 -10.97 -9.34
N ARG A 49 2.65 -10.78 -9.88
CA ARG A 49 2.45 -10.46 -11.30
C ARG A 49 3.15 -9.14 -11.65
N TYR A 50 2.90 -8.10 -10.85
CA TYR A 50 3.51 -6.79 -11.06
C TYR A 50 5.04 -6.83 -11.01
N ALA A 51 5.60 -7.50 -10.00
CA ALA A 51 7.04 -7.68 -9.87
C ALA A 51 7.63 -8.44 -11.07
N GLY A 52 6.95 -9.48 -11.57
CA GLY A 52 7.43 -10.20 -12.76
C GLY A 52 7.47 -9.35 -14.03
N GLU A 53 6.54 -8.42 -14.18
CA GLU A 53 6.46 -7.53 -15.36
C GLU A 53 7.39 -6.31 -15.26
N ASN A 54 7.58 -5.76 -14.04
CA ASN A 54 8.22 -4.45 -13.85
C ASN A 54 9.47 -4.46 -12.95
N MET A 55 9.63 -5.45 -12.07
CA MET A 55 10.70 -5.50 -11.06
C MET A 55 11.16 -6.95 -10.79
N PRO A 56 11.63 -7.69 -11.81
CA PRO A 56 11.90 -9.12 -11.70
C PRO A 56 12.95 -9.46 -10.63
N GLU A 57 13.88 -8.55 -10.34
CA GLU A 57 14.87 -8.65 -9.26
C GLU A 57 14.26 -8.68 -7.85
N MET A 58 13.02 -8.21 -7.69
CA MET A 58 12.31 -8.21 -6.42
C MET A 58 11.50 -9.49 -6.17
N LEU A 59 11.26 -10.30 -7.20
CA LEU A 59 10.52 -11.56 -7.07
C LEU A 59 11.06 -12.50 -5.97
N PRO A 60 12.39 -12.72 -5.84
CA PRO A 60 12.91 -13.61 -4.80
C PRO A 60 12.71 -13.08 -3.37
N ARG A 61 12.41 -11.78 -3.23
CA ARG A 61 12.22 -11.09 -1.95
C ARG A 61 10.74 -10.93 -1.57
N LEU A 62 9.82 -11.35 -2.45
CA LEU A 62 8.38 -11.26 -2.25
C LEU A 62 7.84 -12.56 -1.65
N GLU A 63 7.33 -12.49 -0.43
CA GLU A 63 6.95 -13.65 0.37
C GLU A 63 5.51 -13.54 0.87
N ARG A 64 4.78 -14.67 0.79
CA ARG A 64 3.44 -14.77 1.37
C ARG A 64 3.57 -15.13 2.85
N PHE A 65 2.99 -14.29 3.69
CA PHE A 65 2.92 -14.52 5.11
C PHE A 65 1.72 -15.41 5.46
N HIS A 66 1.95 -16.42 6.27
CA HIS A 66 0.94 -17.40 6.71
C HIS A 66 0.94 -17.61 8.23
N GLY A 67 1.68 -16.79 8.97
CA GLY A 67 1.76 -16.91 10.42
C GLY A 67 0.48 -16.47 11.12
N PRO A 68 0.35 -16.75 12.42
CA PRO A 68 -0.74 -16.24 13.22
C PRO A 68 -0.62 -14.73 13.43
N GLY A 69 -1.76 -14.03 13.43
CA GLY A 69 -1.83 -12.57 13.63
C GLY A 69 -1.63 -11.77 12.33
N SER A 70 -1.89 -10.46 12.40
CA SER A 70 -1.65 -9.55 11.27
C SER A 70 -0.16 -9.18 11.19
N LEU A 71 0.31 -8.79 10.00
CA LEU A 71 1.65 -8.22 9.87
C LEU A 71 1.82 -6.95 10.74
N PHE A 72 0.77 -6.15 10.90
CA PHE A 72 0.86 -4.89 11.66
C PHE A 72 1.10 -5.15 13.15
N ASP A 73 0.42 -6.15 13.73
CA ASP A 73 0.64 -6.56 15.11
C ASP A 73 2.07 -7.07 15.32
N LEU A 74 2.54 -7.94 14.42
CA LEU A 74 3.85 -8.58 14.54
C LEU A 74 5.02 -7.59 14.45
N PHE A 75 4.86 -6.53 13.68
CA PHE A 75 5.87 -5.48 13.53
C PHE A 75 5.60 -4.24 14.40
N GLY A 76 4.56 -4.26 15.25
CA GLY A 76 4.20 -3.16 16.14
C GLY A 76 3.76 -1.88 15.42
N VAL A 77 3.31 -2.00 14.16
CA VAL A 77 2.88 -0.87 13.32
C VAL A 77 1.49 -0.36 13.73
N GLU A 78 0.71 -1.18 14.43
CA GLU A 78 -0.67 -0.86 14.81
C GLU A 78 -0.77 0.43 15.63
N GLU A 79 0.14 0.64 16.59
CA GLU A 79 0.14 1.85 17.41
C GLU A 79 0.56 3.09 16.64
N ASP A 80 1.56 2.95 15.77
CA ASP A 80 1.99 4.06 14.89
C ASP A 80 0.88 4.44 13.91
N LEU A 81 0.14 3.45 13.39
CA LEU A 81 -1.02 3.66 12.52
C LEU A 81 -2.15 4.36 13.29
N ARG A 82 -2.46 3.90 14.50
CA ARG A 82 -3.48 4.53 15.36
C ARG A 82 -3.12 5.99 15.64
N MET A 83 -1.86 6.28 15.94
CA MET A 83 -1.37 7.65 16.14
C MET A 83 -1.41 8.48 14.85
N ALA A 84 -1.13 7.89 13.69
CA ALA A 84 -1.20 8.59 12.40
C ALA A 84 -2.63 8.99 12.01
N LEU A 85 -3.64 8.31 12.56
CA LEU A 85 -5.06 8.62 12.40
C LEU A 85 -5.60 9.56 13.48
N ASP A 86 -4.81 9.85 14.52
CA ASP A 86 -5.21 10.73 15.62
C ASP A 86 -4.93 12.20 15.22
N PRO A 87 -5.90 13.11 15.39
CA PRO A 87 -5.66 14.54 15.17
C PRO A 87 -4.63 15.10 16.16
N ILE A 88 -4.42 14.49 17.33
CA ILE A 88 -3.45 14.96 18.33
C ILE A 88 -2.22 14.05 18.34
N VAL A 89 -1.07 14.58 17.96
CA VAL A 89 0.18 13.82 17.90
C VAL A 89 1.12 14.25 19.04
N PRO A 90 1.40 13.38 20.02
CA PRO A 90 2.33 13.70 21.11
C PRO A 90 3.78 13.73 20.62
N LEU A 91 4.56 14.72 21.08
CA LEU A 91 5.98 14.86 20.78
C LEU A 91 6.83 14.36 21.94
N ARG A 92 8.02 13.80 21.62
CA ARG A 92 8.98 13.31 22.63
C ARG A 92 9.44 14.38 23.63
N SER A 93 9.35 15.66 23.26
CA SER A 93 9.69 16.80 24.10
C SER A 93 8.60 17.19 25.12
N GLY A 94 7.46 16.49 25.14
CA GLY A 94 6.33 16.77 26.04
C GLY A 94 5.27 17.73 25.48
N GLY A 95 5.44 18.22 24.26
CA GLY A 95 4.41 18.97 23.51
C GLY A 95 3.50 18.05 22.68
N HIS A 96 2.61 18.65 21.88
CA HIS A 96 1.79 17.93 20.90
C HIS A 96 1.51 18.81 19.67
N LEU A 97 1.23 18.18 18.53
CA LEU A 97 0.68 18.82 17.33
C LEU A 97 -0.81 18.52 17.23
N VAL A 98 -1.60 19.43 16.67
CA VAL A 98 -3.03 19.22 16.41
C VAL A 98 -3.27 19.42 14.92
N ILE A 99 -3.66 18.36 14.21
CA ILE A 99 -3.92 18.37 12.78
C ILE A 99 -5.43 18.37 12.56
N GLU A 100 -5.98 19.50 12.11
CA GLU A 100 -7.41 19.65 11.83
C GLU A 100 -7.65 19.90 10.33
N THR A 101 -8.47 19.04 9.72
CA THR A 101 -8.94 19.23 8.34
C THR A 101 -10.26 19.97 8.33
N THR A 102 -10.31 21.07 7.58
CA THR A 102 -11.52 21.86 7.29
C THR A 102 -11.89 21.72 5.81
N GLU A 103 -12.98 22.35 5.38
CA GLU A 103 -13.46 22.24 3.98
C GLU A 103 -12.42 22.63 2.92
N ALA A 104 -11.56 23.60 3.22
CA ALA A 104 -10.66 24.19 2.24
C ALA A 104 -9.16 24.03 2.57
N LEU A 105 -8.82 23.65 3.80
CA LEU A 105 -7.42 23.55 4.25
C LEU A 105 -7.23 22.57 5.39
N THR A 106 -5.99 22.16 5.60
CA THR A 106 -5.53 21.45 6.80
C THR A 106 -4.66 22.40 7.63
N ALA A 107 -4.99 22.57 8.91
CA ALA A 107 -4.21 23.34 9.87
C ALA A 107 -3.38 22.39 10.76
N VAL A 108 -2.19 22.85 11.17
CA VAL A 108 -1.24 22.13 12.03
C VAL A 108 -0.74 23.06 13.13
#